data_AF-A0A1E4IXB0-F1
#
_entry.id   AF-A0A1E4IXB0-F1
#
_cell.length_a   1.000
_cell.length_b   1.000
_cell.length_c   1.000
_cell.angle_alpha   90.00
_cell.angle_beta   90.00
_cell.angle_gamma   90.00
#
_symmetry.space_group_name_H-M   'P 1'
#
loop_
_entity.id
_entity.type
_entity.pdbx_description
1 polymer ?
#
loop_
_entity_poly.entity_id
_entity_poly.type
_entity_poly.pdbx_seq_one_letter_code
_entity_poly.pdbx_strand_id
1 'polypeptide(L)'
;MAYAAYREHPGVPRTHAPMSKPNSKQGTSPYYVLDVTVCCADALRVRRSVAGCPDAGVVRCEPLLHACSTQESDAPCVRLMIRLPIGSYADVLHRLIECVPSGEIGRLVSWRDHLARCGLGHGH
;
A
#
# COMPACT_ATOMS: atom_id res chain seq x y z
N MET A 1 5.93 -35.73 8.44
CA MET A 1 5.24 -34.49 8.86
C MET A 1 6.29 -33.45 9.19
N ALA A 2 6.48 -32.48 8.31
CA ALA A 2 7.45 -31.40 8.49
C ALA A 2 6.70 -30.12 8.84
N TYR A 3 6.92 -29.60 10.05
CA TYR A 3 6.47 -28.27 10.46
C TYR A 3 7.30 -27.24 9.68
N ALA A 4 6.65 -26.44 8.83
CA ALA A 4 7.31 -25.34 8.14
C ALA A 4 7.62 -24.23 9.15
N ALA A 5 8.85 -24.23 9.66
CA ALA A 5 9.42 -23.10 10.37
C ALA A 5 9.56 -21.93 9.39
N TYR A 6 8.72 -20.90 9.54
CA TYR A 6 8.94 -19.61 8.89
C TYR A 6 10.22 -19.01 9.47
N ARG A 7 11.35 -19.27 8.81
CA ARG A 7 12.57 -18.50 9.02
C ARG A 7 12.33 -17.11 8.45
N GLU A 8 12.31 -16.12 9.32
CA GLU A 8 12.50 -14.73 8.93
C GLU A 8 13.74 -14.65 8.03
N HIS A 9 13.55 -14.21 6.78
CA HIS A 9 14.66 -14.01 5.85
C HIS A 9 15.42 -12.73 6.26
N PRO A 10 16.65 -12.82 6.80
CA PRO A 10 17.48 -11.65 6.99
C PRO A 10 18.11 -11.35 5.63
N GLY A 11 17.43 -10.55 4.81
CA GLY A 11 17.97 -10.23 3.48
C GLY A 11 16.99 -9.81 2.41
N VAL A 12 15.68 -9.73 2.68
CA VAL A 12 14.83 -8.90 1.81
C VAL A 12 15.27 -7.46 2.06
N PRO A 13 15.87 -6.75 1.09
CA PRO A 13 16.13 -5.34 1.27
C PRO A 13 14.78 -4.73 1.55
N ARG A 14 14.61 -4.23 2.78
CA ARG A 14 13.58 -3.24 3.06
C ARG A 14 13.82 -2.20 1.98
N THR A 15 12.91 -2.08 1.02
CA THR A 15 12.86 -0.91 0.17
C THR A 15 12.66 0.21 1.16
N HIS A 16 13.77 0.78 1.59
CA HIS A 16 13.83 1.98 2.39
C HIS A 16 13.05 2.97 1.54
N ALA A 17 11.81 3.22 1.94
CA ALA A 17 11.23 4.53 1.73
C ALA A 17 12.36 5.50 2.09
N PRO A 18 12.72 6.47 1.23
CA PRO A 18 13.75 7.41 1.59
C PRO A 18 13.31 8.02 2.91
N MET A 19 14.01 7.65 3.98
CA MET A 19 13.97 8.38 5.24
C MET A 19 14.69 9.67 4.90
N SER A 20 13.93 10.61 4.35
CA SER A 20 14.34 11.98 4.21
C SER A 20 14.68 12.46 5.61
N LYS A 21 15.98 12.53 5.91
CA LYS A 21 16.52 13.35 7.01
C LYS A 21 15.96 14.75 6.81
N PRO A 22 15.25 15.37 7.77
CA PRO A 22 15.01 16.79 7.71
C PRO A 22 16.06 17.47 8.58
N ASN A 23 17.26 17.68 8.05
CA ASN A 23 18.08 18.81 8.48
C ASN A 23 18.05 19.87 7.38
N SER A 24 16.87 20.46 7.16
CA SER A 24 16.66 21.81 6.61
C SER A 24 15.21 21.96 6.15
N LYS A 25 14.41 22.74 6.87
CA LYS A 25 13.33 23.63 6.37
C LYS A 25 12.58 23.22 5.08
N GLN A 26 12.08 21.98 4.99
CA GLN A 26 11.15 21.58 3.94
C GLN A 26 9.94 20.96 4.63
N GLY A 27 8.81 21.67 4.60
CA GLY A 27 7.58 21.29 5.30
C GLY A 27 7.22 19.84 5.01
N THR A 28 7.35 19.00 6.02
CA THR A 28 7.05 17.57 5.97
C THR A 28 5.56 17.43 5.70
N SER A 29 5.17 17.27 4.44
CA SER A 29 3.77 17.01 4.11
C SER A 29 3.38 15.68 4.76
N PRO A 30 2.25 15.62 5.48
CA PRO A 30 1.82 14.39 6.13
C PRO A 30 1.57 13.32 5.06
N TYR A 31 2.20 12.15 5.24
CA TYR A 31 1.94 10.98 4.42
C TYR A 31 0.68 10.26 4.90
N TYR A 32 -0.07 9.73 3.94
CA TYR A 32 -1.26 8.93 4.15
C TYR A 32 -1.11 7.58 3.48
N VAL A 33 -1.89 6.61 3.94
CA VAL A 33 -1.98 5.27 3.39
C VAL A 33 -3.39 5.08 2.87
N LEU A 34 -3.52 4.81 1.58
CA LEU A 34 -4.76 4.43 0.92
C LEU A 34 -4.82 2.91 0.77
N ASP A 35 -5.88 2.32 1.29
CA ASP A 35 -6.17 0.90 1.07
C ASP A 35 -6.94 0.75 -0.25
N VAL A 36 -6.48 -0.13 -1.13
CA VAL A 36 -7.13 -0.43 -2.42
C VAL A 36 -7.21 -1.95 -2.56
N THR A 37 -8.42 -2.47 -2.73
CA THR A 37 -8.64 -3.89 -2.98
C THR A 37 -8.85 -4.12 -4.46
N VAL A 38 -8.09 -5.03 -5.05
CA VAL A 38 -8.17 -5.39 -6.47
C VAL A 38 -8.05 -6.88 -6.66
N CYS A 39 -8.52 -7.40 -7.79
CA CYS A 39 -8.23 -8.76 -8.20
C CYS A 39 -6.71 -8.99 -8.27
N CYS A 40 -6.26 -10.18 -7.89
CA CYS A 40 -4.83 -10.55 -7.96
C CYS A 40 -4.23 -10.32 -9.36
N ALA A 41 -5.01 -10.54 -10.42
CA ALA A 41 -4.60 -10.32 -11.81
C ALA A 41 -4.22 -8.85 -12.10
N ASP A 42 -4.89 -7.89 -11.46
CA ASP A 42 -4.69 -6.46 -11.68
C ASP A 42 -3.66 -5.84 -10.74
N ALA A 43 -3.22 -6.58 -9.71
CA ALA A 43 -2.27 -6.09 -8.70
C ALA A 43 -0.96 -5.57 -9.31
N LEU A 44 -0.43 -6.24 -10.33
CA LEU A 44 0.79 -5.80 -11.01
C LEU A 44 0.56 -4.48 -11.77
N ARG A 45 -0.61 -4.30 -12.39
CA ARG A 45 -0.97 -3.09 -13.12
C ARG A 45 -1.05 -1.89 -12.17
N VAL A 46 -1.70 -2.06 -11.02
CA VAL A 46 -1.75 -1.03 -9.96
C VAL A 46 -0.34 -0.65 -9.50
N ARG A 47 0.50 -1.64 -9.19
CA ARG A 47 1.88 -1.39 -8.73
C ARG A 47 2.70 -0.60 -9.75
N ARG A 48 2.56 -0.90 -11.04
CA ARG A 48 3.23 -0.16 -12.12
C ARG A 48 2.71 1.26 -12.27
N SER A 49 1.39 1.44 -12.19
CA SER A 49 0.75 2.76 -12.27
C SER A 49 1.20 3.68 -11.12
N VAL A 50 1.18 3.16 -9.90
CA VAL A 50 1.63 3.88 -8.69
C VAL A 50 3.13 4.17 -8.73
N ALA A 51 3.96 3.27 -9.26
CA ALA A 51 5.39 3.51 -9.42
C ALA A 51 5.70 4.69 -10.37
N GLY A 52 4.77 5.07 -11.25
CA GLY A 52 4.87 6.25 -12.09
C GLY A 52 4.42 7.55 -11.43
N CYS A 53 3.95 7.53 -10.19
CA CYS A 53 3.55 8.72 -9.42
C CYS A 53 4.71 9.17 -8.51
N PRO A 54 5.10 10.46 -8.53
CA PRO A 54 6.11 10.96 -7.61
C PRO A 54 5.60 10.84 -6.17
N ASP A 55 6.49 10.45 -5.25
CA ASP A 55 6.24 10.31 -3.80
C ASP A 55 5.17 9.30 -3.36
N ALA A 56 4.50 8.62 -4.30
CA ALA A 56 3.55 7.54 -4.04
C ALA A 56 4.19 6.16 -4.23
N GLY A 57 3.78 5.18 -3.43
CA GLY A 57 4.35 3.84 -3.49
C GLY A 57 3.54 2.79 -2.75
N VAL A 58 3.52 1.57 -3.26
CA VAL A 58 2.89 0.44 -2.58
C VAL A 58 3.78 -0.02 -1.43
N VAL A 59 3.29 0.08 -0.19
CA VAL A 59 4.02 -0.31 1.02
C VAL A 59 3.73 -1.74 1.46
N ARG A 60 2.53 -2.24 1.15
CA ARG A 60 2.10 -3.60 1.51
C ARG A 60 1.15 -4.14 0.47
N CYS A 61 1.28 -5.44 0.20
CA CYS A 61 0.36 -6.23 -0.60
C CYS A 61 -0.08 -7.41 0.26
N GLU A 62 -1.37 -7.50 0.54
CA GLU A 62 -1.93 -8.52 1.41
C GLU A 62 -3.01 -9.30 0.64
N PRO A 63 -2.84 -10.62 0.44
CA PRO A 63 -3.88 -11.43 -0.18
C PRO A 63 -5.08 -11.57 0.77
N LEU A 64 -6.28 -11.32 0.25
CA LEU A 64 -7.53 -11.54 0.96
C LEU A 64 -7.97 -12.97 0.69
N LEU A 65 -7.72 -13.85 1.67
CA LEU A 65 -8.00 -15.29 1.57
C LEU A 65 -9.50 -15.62 1.66
N HIS A 66 -10.30 -14.69 2.17
CA HIS A 66 -11.75 -14.78 2.19
C HIS A 66 -12.28 -13.52 1.53
N ALA A 67 -13.10 -13.69 0.50
CA ALA A 67 -13.77 -12.60 -0.19
C ALA A 67 -14.72 -11.90 0.80
N CYS A 68 -14.21 -10.89 1.51
CA CYS A 68 -15.04 -9.85 2.11
C CYS A 68 -15.39 -8.77 1.09
N SER A 69 -15.23 -9.05 -0.20
CA SER A 69 -15.58 -8.16 -1.29
C SER A 69 -17.03 -8.41 -1.68
N THR A 70 -17.81 -7.33 -1.79
CA THR A 70 -19.13 -7.30 -2.44
C THR A 70 -19.05 -7.48 -3.96
N GLN A 71 -17.92 -7.98 -4.48
CA GLN A 71 -17.73 -8.21 -5.90
C GLN A 71 -18.37 -9.51 -6.36
N GLU A 72 -18.99 -9.46 -7.53
CA GLU A 72 -19.67 -10.54 -8.26
C GLU A 72 -18.76 -11.76 -8.59
N SER A 73 -17.47 -11.71 -8.28
CA SER A 73 -16.46 -12.67 -8.74
C SER A 73 -15.74 -13.36 -7.58
N ASP A 74 -15.72 -14.70 -7.59
CA ASP A 74 -14.96 -15.58 -6.69
C ASP A 74 -13.42 -15.52 -6.91
N ALA A 75 -12.93 -14.54 -7.68
CA ALA A 75 -11.51 -14.39 -7.94
C ALA A 75 -10.77 -13.96 -6.67
N PRO A 76 -9.53 -14.44 -6.45
CA PRO A 76 -8.73 -14.02 -5.30
C PRO A 76 -8.40 -12.52 -5.41
N CYS A 77 -8.66 -11.81 -4.33
CA CYS A 77 -8.40 -10.37 -4.20
C CYS A 77 -7.14 -10.11 -3.36
N VAL A 78 -6.50 -8.98 -3.62
CA VAL A 78 -5.40 -8.46 -2.82
C VAL A 78 -5.71 -7.03 -2.38
N ARG A 79 -5.36 -6.72 -1.13
CA ARG A 79 -5.36 -5.38 -0.58
C ARG A 79 -3.96 -4.78 -0.74
N LEU A 80 -3.88 -3.74 -1.54
CA LEU A 80 -2.70 -2.91 -1.73
C LEU A 80 -2.81 -1.70 -0.81
N MET A 81 -1.77 -1.46 -0.02
CA MET A 81 -1.66 -0.27 0.82
C MET A 81 -0.68 0.67 0.13
N ILE A 82 -1.16 1.82 -0.31
CA ILE A 82 -0.40 2.80 -1.07
C ILE A 82 -0.08 3.97 -0.15
N ARG A 83 1.20 4.25 0.08
CA ARG A 83 1.64 5.48 0.73
C ARG A 83 1.65 6.61 -0.29
N LEU A 84 1.12 7.77 0.05
CA LEU A 84 1.20 8.97 -0.78
C LEU A 84 1.11 10.25 0.08
N PRO A 85 1.63 11.40 -0.39
CA PRO A 85 1.33 12.70 0.20
C PRO A 85 -0.10 13.13 -0.15
N ILE A 86 -0.75 13.91 0.72
CA ILE A 86 -2.15 14.33 0.51
C ILE A 86 -2.36 15.10 -0.81
N GLY A 87 -1.37 15.88 -1.25
CA GLY A 87 -1.44 16.64 -2.50
C GLY A 87 -1.51 15.77 -3.75
N SER A 88 -0.99 14.54 -3.69
CA SER A 88 -1.01 13.59 -4.82
C SER A 88 -2.20 12.63 -4.77
N TYR A 89 -3.14 12.82 -3.83
CA TYR A 89 -4.29 11.92 -3.67
C TYR A 89 -5.17 11.87 -4.91
N ALA A 90 -5.52 13.03 -5.48
CA ALA A 90 -6.37 13.09 -6.67
C ALA A 90 -5.71 12.42 -7.88
N ASP A 91 -4.41 12.66 -8.09
CA ASP A 91 -3.66 12.09 -9.21
C ASP A 91 -3.53 10.56 -9.11
N VAL A 92 -3.22 10.06 -7.90
CA VAL A 92 -3.15 8.62 -7.64
C VAL A 92 -4.52 7.97 -7.81
N LEU A 93 -5.58 8.60 -7.30
CA LEU A 93 -6.95 8.11 -7.43
C LEU A 93 -7.39 8.03 -8.89
N HIS A 94 -7.13 9.08 -9.68
CA HIS A 94 -7.49 9.13 -11.08
C HIS A 94 -6.80 8.00 -11.87
N ARG A 95 -5.48 7.84 -11.68
CA ARG A 95 -4.74 6.74 -12.32
C ARG A 95 -5.20 5.36 -11.89
N LEU A 96 -5.61 5.19 -10.63
CA LEU A 96 -6.14 3.91 -10.15
C LEU A 96 -7.46 3.56 -10.86
N ILE A 97 -8.37 4.52 -10.98
CA ILE A 97 -9.65 4.34 -11.66
C ILE A 97 -9.44 4.04 -13.15
N GLU A 98 -8.51 4.73 -13.81
CA GLU A 98 -8.15 4.45 -15.21
C GLU A 98 -7.52 3.07 -15.40
N CYS A 99 -6.67 2.63 -14.46
CA CYS A 99 -5.95 1.37 -14.58
C CYS A 99 -6.81 0.15 -14.19
N VAL A 100 -7.64 0.29 -13.16
CA VAL A 100 -8.46 -0.78 -12.57
C VAL A 100 -9.82 -0.20 -12.19
N PRO A 101 -10.77 -0.13 -13.14
CA PRO A 101 -12.10 0.41 -12.88
C PRO A 101 -12.93 -0.46 -11.94
N SER A 102 -12.59 -1.75 -11.83
CA SER A 102 -13.19 -2.71 -10.89
C SER A 102 -12.56 -2.68 -9.50
N GLY A 103 -11.59 -1.80 -9.23
CA GLY A 103 -10.92 -1.74 -7.93
C GLY A 103 -11.79 -1.12 -6.85
N GLU A 104 -11.85 -1.72 -5.67
CA GLU A 104 -12.49 -1.12 -4.50
C GLU A 104 -11.50 -0.18 -3.80
N ILE A 105 -11.83 1.10 -3.76
CA ILE A 105 -11.07 2.10 -3.02
C ILE A 105 -11.57 2.08 -1.58
N GLY A 106 -10.68 1.70 -0.67
CA GLY A 106 -10.95 1.61 0.76
C GLY A 106 -10.65 2.92 1.49
N ARG A 107 -10.20 2.78 2.74
CA ARG A 107 -10.00 3.91 3.65
C ARG A 107 -8.66 4.60 3.39
N LEU A 108 -8.67 5.93 3.48
CA LEU A 108 -7.46 6.74 3.64
C LEU A 108 -7.15 6.91 5.13
N VAL A 109 -5.95 6.56 5.54
CA VAL A 109 -5.51 6.52 6.93
C VAL A 109 -4.21 7.31 7.08
N SER A 110 -3.99 7.99 8.21
CA SER A 110 -2.71 8.65 8.45
C SER A 110 -1.59 7.62 8.57
N TRP A 111 -0.36 7.98 8.19
CA TRP A 111 0.79 7.07 8.33
C TRP A 111 0.96 6.56 9.78
N ARG A 112 0.71 7.42 10.78
CA ARG A 112 0.79 7.06 12.20
C ARG A 112 -0.25 6.01 12.59
N ASP A 113 -1.50 6.17 12.14
CA ASP A 113 -2.55 5.21 12.45
C ASP A 113 -2.34 3.88 11.72
N HIS A 114 -1.77 3.93 10.50
CA HIS A 114 -1.35 2.74 9.77
C HIS A 114 -0.27 1.96 10.54
N LEU A 115 0.77 2.64 11.03
CA LEU A 115 1.82 2.02 11.85
C LEU A 115 1.25 1.40 13.13
N ALA A 116 0.33 2.10 13.81
CA ALA A 116 -0.35 1.59 15.00
C ALA A 116 -1.14 0.31 14.69
N ARG A 117 -1.88 0.26 13.57
CA ARG A 117 -2.60 -0.94 13.12
C ARG A 117 -1.68 -2.10 12.77
N CYS A 118 -0.52 -1.83 12.20
CA CYS A 118 0.46 -2.86 11.87
C CYS A 118 1.25 -3.37 13.09
N GLY A 119 1.00 -2.87 14.30
CA GLY A 119 1.77 -3.20 15.50
C GLY A 119 3.21 -2.67 15.46
N LEU A 120 3.54 -1.83 14.47
CA LEU A 120 4.85 -1.23 14.27
C LEU A 120 4.92 0.11 15.00
N GLY A 121 4.67 0.07 16.31
CA GLY A 121 4.83 1.24 17.19
C GLY A 121 6.30 1.52 17.50
N HIS A 122 7.15 1.80 16.52
CA HIS A 122 8.55 2.16 16.78
C HIS A 122 9.03 3.30 15.88
N GLY A 123 9.44 4.39 16.53
CA GLY A 123 10.13 5.53 15.93
C GLY A 123 9.92 6.80 16.76
N HIS A 124 10.45 6.81 17.98
CA HIS A 124 10.57 8.01 18.81
C HIS A 124 11.71 8.91 18.31
#